data_AF-A0A0F9M860-F1
#
_entry.id   AF-A0A0F9M860-F1
#
_cell.length_a   1.000
_cell.length_b   1.000
_cell.length_c   1.000
_cell.angle_alpha   90.00
_cell.angle_beta   90.00
_cell.angle_gamma   90.00
#
_symmetry.space_group_name_H-M   'P 1'
#
loop_
_entity.id
_entity.type
_entity.pdbx_description
1 polymer ?
#
loop_
_entity_poly.entity_id
_entity_poly.type
_entity_poly.pdbx_seq_one_letter_code
_entity_poly.pdbx_strand_id
1 'polypeptide(L)'
;MFPSKTYIDRRARLKKTLKSGLVLLPGNGQSPMNYADNWYPFMQDSSFLYYTGINGIPNLYFIIDIDNDREILFGNDATPEEMVWTGAAEPMVDLAAN
;
A
#
# COMPACT_ATOMS: atom_id res chain seq x y z
N MET A 1 11.70 -0.47 8.77
CA MET A 1 10.67 0.56 8.49
C MET A 1 10.71 1.63 9.57
N PHE A 2 10.12 2.80 9.31
CA PHE A 2 9.95 3.85 10.32
C PHE A 2 8.79 3.51 11.27
N PRO A 3 8.67 4.15 12.44
CA PRO A 3 7.48 4.04 13.28
C PRO A 3 6.22 4.51 12.54
N SER A 4 5.06 3.90 12.81
CA SER A 4 3.74 4.24 12.22
C SER A 4 3.46 5.75 12.21
N LYS A 5 3.73 6.41 13.34
CA LYS A 5 3.64 7.86 13.50
C LYS A 5 4.34 8.66 12.38
N THR A 6 5.45 8.18 11.85
CA THR A 6 6.17 8.85 10.75
C THR A 6 5.32 8.92 9.49
N TYR A 7 4.59 7.86 9.17
CA TYR A 7 3.73 7.78 7.99
C TYR A 7 2.48 8.64 8.18
N ILE A 8 1.85 8.56 9.37
CA ILE A 8 0.72 9.43 9.76
C ILE A 8 1.11 10.92 9.64
N ASP A 9 2.27 11.32 10.17
CA ASP A 9 2.71 12.72 10.13
C ASP A 9 2.98 13.19 8.67
N ARG A 10 3.48 12.31 7.80
CA ARG A 10 3.63 12.59 6.35
C ARG A 10 2.29 12.81 5.67
N ARG A 11 1.30 11.95 5.93
CA ARG A 11 -0.06 12.08 5.37
C ARG A 11 -0.75 13.34 5.89
N ALA A 12 -0.63 13.64 7.18
CA ALA A 12 -1.16 14.87 7.77
C ALA A 12 -0.57 16.14 7.10
N ARG A 13 0.74 16.15 6.83
CA ARG A 13 1.38 17.24 6.09
C ARG A 13 0.83 17.36 4.66
N LEU A 14 0.65 16.24 3.96
CA LEU A 14 0.08 16.22 2.62
C LEU A 14 -1.34 16.78 2.60
N LYS A 15 -2.22 16.31 3.51
CA LYS A 15 -3.59 16.82 3.67
C LYS A 15 -3.61 18.34 3.88
N LYS A 16 -2.74 18.86 4.76
CA LYS A 16 -2.61 20.31 5.01
C LYS A 16 -2.17 21.10 3.79
N THR A 17 -1.29 20.54 2.95
CA THR A 17 -0.81 21.20 1.73
C THR A 17 -1.89 21.25 0.65
N LEU A 18 -2.63 20.16 0.44
CA LEU A 18 -3.65 20.06 -0.61
C LEU A 18 -5.00 20.67 -0.23
N LYS A 19 -5.32 20.71 1.06
CA LYS A 19 -6.51 21.32 1.69
C LYS A 19 -7.86 20.65 1.41
N SER A 20 -8.06 20.07 0.23
CA SER A 20 -9.33 19.44 -0.18
C SER A 20 -9.12 18.44 -1.30
N GLY A 21 -10.09 17.56 -1.51
CA GLY A 21 -10.16 16.59 -2.61
C GLY A 21 -9.71 15.18 -2.24
N LEU A 22 -9.49 14.38 -3.28
CA LEU A 22 -9.15 12.96 -3.20
C LEU A 22 -7.73 12.71 -3.73
N VAL A 23 -6.89 12.06 -2.92
CA VAL A 23 -5.57 11.59 -3.35
C VAL A 23 -5.63 10.09 -3.56
N LEU A 24 -5.24 9.63 -4.75
CA LEU A 24 -5.04 8.22 -5.07
C LEU A 24 -3.54 7.94 -5.19
N LEU A 25 -3.05 7.02 -4.37
CA LEU A 25 -1.69 6.48 -4.43
C LEU A 25 -1.77 5.02 -4.90
N PRO A 26 -1.50 4.73 -6.18
CA PRO A 26 -1.41 3.35 -6.67
C PRO A 26 -0.09 2.72 -6.21
N GLY A 27 -0.17 1.53 -5.62
CA GLY A 27 0.96 0.65 -5.43
C GLY A 27 1.28 -0.12 -6.71
N ASN A 28 2.50 -0.63 -6.80
CA ASN A 28 2.94 -1.43 -7.93
C ASN A 28 2.29 -2.83 -7.89
N GLY A 29 2.01 -3.35 -9.08
CA GLY A 29 1.77 -4.76 -9.29
C GLY A 29 3.07 -5.52 -9.55
N GLN A 30 2.95 -6.83 -9.75
CA GLN A 30 4.05 -7.64 -10.24
C GLN A 30 4.38 -7.27 -11.69
N SER A 31 5.67 -7.26 -12.03
CA SER A 31 6.14 -6.94 -13.38
C SER A 31 6.77 -8.19 -14.02
N PRO A 32 6.18 -8.73 -15.10
CA PRO A 32 6.72 -9.90 -15.78
C PRO A 32 8.03 -9.57 -16.52
N MET A 33 9.00 -10.48 -16.44
CA MET A 33 10.26 -10.40 -17.17
C MET A 33 10.09 -10.82 -18.63
N ASN A 34 9.69 -12.09 -18.83
CA ASN A 34 9.62 -12.72 -20.15
C ASN A 34 8.35 -13.58 -20.36
N TYR A 35 7.62 -13.93 -19.30
CA TYR A 35 6.27 -14.47 -19.35
C TYR A 35 5.48 -14.01 -18.12
N ALA A 36 4.14 -14.14 -18.17
CA ALA A 36 3.22 -13.53 -17.22
C ALA A 36 3.53 -13.84 -15.74
N ASP A 37 3.96 -15.06 -15.43
CA ASP A 37 4.24 -15.52 -14.06
C ASP A 37 5.73 -15.51 -13.68
N ASN A 38 6.63 -15.03 -14.55
CA ASN A 38 8.04 -14.82 -14.20
C ASN A 38 8.29 -13.36 -13.84
N TRP A 39 8.11 -13.02 -12.57
CA TRP A 39 8.20 -11.64 -12.12
C TRP A 39 9.62 -11.22 -11.75
N TYR A 40 9.94 -9.95 -12.00
CA TYR A 40 11.06 -9.30 -11.33
C TYR A 40 10.88 -9.31 -9.81
N PRO A 41 11.99 -9.24 -9.03
CA PRO A 41 11.89 -8.99 -7.60
C PRO A 41 11.00 -7.78 -7.33
N PHE A 42 10.00 -7.96 -6.47
CA PHE A 42 9.00 -6.92 -6.23
C PHE A 42 9.63 -5.66 -5.64
N MET A 43 9.25 -4.51 -6.19
CA MET A 43 9.59 -3.19 -5.68
C MET A 43 8.34 -2.32 -5.68
N GLN A 44 8.04 -1.75 -4.52
CA GLN A 44 6.87 -0.90 -4.34
C GLN A 44 7.07 0.49 -4.98
N ASP A 45 5.98 1.15 -5.36
CA ASP A 45 6.00 2.55 -5.74
C ASP A 45 6.56 3.41 -4.60
N SER A 46 7.45 4.34 -4.92
CA SER A 46 8.15 5.13 -3.91
C SER A 46 7.23 6.13 -3.21
N SER A 47 6.20 6.65 -3.88
CA SER A 47 5.23 7.55 -3.24
C SER A 47 4.32 6.76 -2.31
N PHE A 48 3.79 5.62 -2.78
CA PHE A 48 3.00 4.70 -1.98
C PHE A 48 3.76 4.27 -0.72
N LEU A 49 5.00 3.78 -0.89
CA LEU A 49 5.86 3.34 0.21
C LEU A 49 6.19 4.48 1.17
N TYR A 50 6.40 5.70 0.66
CA TYR A 50 6.70 6.87 1.48
C TYR A 50 5.55 7.25 2.42
N TYR A 51 4.30 7.14 1.96
CA TYR A 51 3.11 7.55 2.73
C TYR A 51 2.46 6.44 3.54
N THR A 52 2.65 5.17 3.17
CA THR A 52 2.03 4.03 3.86
C THR A 52 3.03 3.20 4.65
N GLY A 53 4.29 3.13 4.20
CA GLY A 53 5.27 2.19 4.73
C GLY A 53 5.06 0.74 4.29
N ILE A 54 3.95 0.42 3.62
CA ILE A 54 3.60 -0.94 3.24
C ILE A 54 4.47 -1.37 2.05
N ASN A 55 5.14 -2.51 2.20
CA ASN A 55 6.03 -3.08 1.21
C ASN A 55 5.77 -4.59 1.07
N GLY A 56 6.23 -5.18 -0.02
CA GLY A 56 6.16 -6.63 -0.25
C GLY A 56 4.81 -7.16 -0.74
N ILE A 57 3.76 -6.32 -0.74
CA ILE A 57 2.41 -6.70 -1.19
C ILE A 57 2.08 -5.94 -2.48
N PRO A 58 1.82 -6.65 -3.59
CA PRO A 58 1.49 -6.03 -4.88
C PRO A 58 0.01 -5.60 -4.95
N ASN A 59 -0.31 -4.78 -5.96
CA ASN A 59 -1.69 -4.42 -6.34
C ASN A 59 -2.51 -3.73 -5.24
N LEU A 60 -1.83 -2.93 -4.40
CA LEU A 60 -2.49 -2.11 -3.39
C LEU A 60 -2.85 -0.74 -3.94
N TYR A 61 -3.91 -0.14 -3.38
CA TYR A 61 -4.27 1.26 -3.65
C TYR A 61 -4.58 1.95 -2.34
N PHE A 62 -4.05 3.15 -2.15
CA PHE A 62 -4.29 3.92 -0.94
C PHE A 62 -4.98 5.24 -1.31
N ILE A 63 -6.12 5.48 -0.68
CA ILE A 63 -6.92 6.68 -0.87
C ILE A 63 -6.82 7.55 0.39
N ILE A 64 -6.56 8.85 0.17
CA ILE A 64 -6.73 9.88 1.20
C ILE A 64 -7.86 10.79 0.73
N ASP A 65 -9.02 10.66 1.37
CA ASP A 65 -10.16 11.55 1.21
C ASP A 65 -10.02 12.68 2.21
N ILE A 66 -9.53 13.82 1.71
CA ILE A 66 -9.23 15.00 2.54
C ILE A 66 -10.54 15.65 3.00
N ASP A 67 -11.57 15.62 2.15
CA ASP A 67 -12.85 16.28 2.41
C ASP A 67 -13.63 15.58 3.53
N ASN A 68 -13.47 14.26 3.68
CA ASN A 68 -14.11 13.46 4.72
C ASN A 68 -13.17 13.01 5.86
N ASP A 69 -11.90 13.42 5.83
CA ASP A 69 -10.81 12.98 6.71
C ASP A 69 -10.75 11.44 6.86
N ARG A 70 -10.72 10.74 5.72
CA ARG A 70 -10.64 9.28 5.66
C ARG A 70 -9.41 8.82 4.91
N GLU A 71 -8.83 7.75 5.39
CA GLU A 71 -7.71 7.06 4.78
C GLU A 71 -8.13 5.61 4.56
N ILE A 72 -7.99 5.10 3.34
CA ILE A 72 -8.55 3.80 2.94
C ILE A 72 -7.49 3.03 2.16
N LEU A 73 -7.20 1.82 2.61
CA LEU A 73 -6.33 0.88 1.92
C LEU A 73 -7.18 -0.18 1.21
N PHE A 74 -6.97 -0.31 -0.10
CA PHE A 74 -7.58 -1.34 -0.93
C PHE A 74 -6.53 -2.38 -1.31
N GLY A 75 -6.91 -3.64 -1.20
CA GLY A 75 -6.09 -4.81 -1.49
C GLY A 75 -6.89 -6.07 -1.23
N ASN A 76 -6.32 -7.22 -1.59
CA ASN A 76 -6.89 -8.52 -1.29
C ASN A 76 -6.09 -9.18 -0.17
N ASP A 77 -6.77 -9.88 0.73
CA ASP A 77 -6.11 -10.85 1.60
C ASP A 77 -5.52 -11.99 0.76
N ALA A 78 -4.38 -12.52 1.20
CA ALA A 78 -3.81 -13.72 0.58
C ALA A 78 -4.77 -14.90 0.76
N THR A 79 -5.00 -15.63 -0.32
CA THR A 79 -5.77 -16.87 -0.28
C THR A 79 -5.00 -17.99 0.43
N PRO A 80 -5.69 -19.01 0.98
CA PRO A 80 -5.02 -20.19 1.53
C PRO A 80 -4.07 -20.84 0.53
N GLU A 81 -4.44 -20.90 -0.74
CA GLU A 81 -3.63 -21.47 -1.81
C GLU A 81 -2.34 -20.67 -2.04
N GLU A 82 -2.40 -19.34 -2.04
CA GLU A 82 -1.21 -18.49 -2.17
C GLU A 82 -0.27 -18.64 -0.97
N MET A 83 -0.80 -18.69 0.25
CA MET A 83 0.00 -18.82 1.47
C MET A 83 0.81 -20.13 1.54
N VAL A 84 0.35 -21.20 0.88
CA VAL A 84 1.13 -22.45 0.74
C VAL A 84 2.45 -22.21 0.03
N TRP A 85 2.50 -21.28 -0.92
CA TRP A 85 3.67 -21.02 -1.76
C TRP A 85 4.49 -19.82 -1.29
N THR A 86 3.83 -18.77 -0.78
CA THR A 86 4.47 -17.50 -0.42
C THR A 86 4.74 -17.36 1.08
N GLY A 87 4.19 -18.27 1.90
CA GLY A 87 4.26 -18.23 3.35
C GLY A 87 3.06 -17.50 3.98
N ALA A 88 3.11 -17.35 5.31
CA ALA A 88 2.06 -16.65 6.04
C ALA A 88 2.01 -15.17 5.63
N ALA A 89 0.80 -14.66 5.39
CA ALA A 89 0.54 -13.25 5.11
C ALA A 89 -0.29 -12.64 6.25
N GLU A 90 0.00 -11.38 6.57
CA GLU A 90 -0.82 -10.61 7.50
C GLU A 90 -2.15 -10.21 6.83
N PRO A 91 -3.28 -10.27 7.54
CA PRO A 91 -4.55 -9.75 7.05
C PRO A 91 -4.50 -8.26 6.71
N MET A 92 -5.26 -7.85 5.69
CA MET A 92 -5.37 -6.47 5.24
C MET A 92 -5.81 -5.49 6.35
N VAL A 93 -6.65 -5.96 7.28
CA VAL A 93 -7.10 -5.17 8.42
C VAL A 93 -5.95 -4.77 9.36
N ASP A 94 -4.96 -5.64 9.53
CA ASP A 94 -3.81 -5.39 10.40
C ASP A 94 -2.84 -4.40 9.72
N LEU A 95 -2.68 -4.51 8.40
CA LEU A 95 -1.87 -3.58 7.60
C LEU A 95 -2.46 -2.16 7.59
N ALA A 96 -3.79 -2.05 7.55
CA ALA A 96 -4.49 -0.76 7.54
C ALA A 96 -4.41 0.02 8.86
N ALA A 97 -3.97 -0.63 9.96
CA ALA A 97 -3.84 0.00 11.27
C ALA A 97 -2.58 0.90 11.41
N ASN A 98 -1.74 1.00 10.37
CA ASN A 98 -0.44 1.68 10.39
C ASN A 98 -0.39 3.16 9.94
#